data_AF-A0AAW4PRA2-F1
#
_entry.id   AF-A0AAW4PRA2-F1
#
_cell.length_a   1.000
_cell.length_b   1.000
_cell.length_c   1.000
_cell.angle_alpha   90.00
_cell.angle_beta   90.00
_cell.angle_gamma   90.00
#
_symmetry.space_group_name_H-M   'P 1'
#
loop_
_entity.id
_entity.type
_entity.pdbx_description
1 polymer ?
#
loop_
_entity_poly.entity_id
_entity_poly.type
_entity_poly.pdbx_seq_one_letter_code
_entity_poly.pdbx_strand_id
1 'polypeptide(L)'
;MRRDNFTVDIDSEPDDDGTPTISIDYDGPSGTLRERLTTTTDGTLDADEIDVTFRRQAGADSGVLSLTNRLTGEFILEVVADTEAMQALVSAAERHDDDGEFEVRLTDSGGKSLVYEKRTLLVYDHDGSLLRQRSLIPGGVEL
;
A
#
# COMPACT_ATOMS: atom_id res chain seq x y z
N MET A 1 0.67 11.51 13.21
CA MET A 1 -0.13 10.29 13.49
C MET A 1 0.79 9.23 14.06
N ARG A 2 0.26 8.28 14.83
CA ARG A 2 1.04 7.12 15.31
C ARG A 2 0.75 5.92 14.42
N ARG A 3 1.75 5.07 14.23
CA ARG A 3 1.63 3.81 13.47
C ARG A 3 0.53 2.91 14.02
N ASP A 4 0.42 2.85 15.34
CA ASP A 4 -0.56 2.00 16.03
C ASP A 4 -2.01 2.47 15.87
N ASN A 5 -2.24 3.60 15.16
CA ASN A 5 -3.57 4.03 14.77
C ASN A 5 -4.05 3.37 13.45
N PHE A 6 -3.25 2.50 12.86
CA PHE A 6 -3.54 1.84 11.60
C PHE A 6 -3.57 0.33 11.79
N THR A 7 -4.62 -0.30 11.29
CA THR A 7 -4.72 -1.75 11.14
C THR A 7 -4.73 -2.09 9.66
N VAL A 8 -4.09 -3.19 9.29
CA VAL A 8 -4.05 -3.66 7.90
C VAL A 8 -4.63 -5.06 7.79
N ASP A 9 -5.42 -5.29 6.76
CA ASP A 9 -5.94 -6.57 6.31
C ASP A 9 -5.60 -6.74 4.82
N ILE A 10 -5.12 -7.92 4.45
CA ILE A 10 -4.63 -8.19 3.09
C ILE A 10 -5.43 -9.35 2.54
N ASP A 11 -6.22 -9.07 1.52
CA ASP A 11 -6.99 -10.06 0.79
C ASP A 11 -6.33 -10.34 -0.56
N SER A 12 -5.64 -11.48 -0.66
CA SER A 12 -4.99 -11.92 -1.90
C SER A 12 -5.89 -12.79 -2.78
N GLU A 13 -7.01 -13.28 -2.26
CA GLU A 13 -7.90 -14.19 -2.99
C GLU A 13 -9.36 -13.80 -2.70
N PRO A 14 -9.79 -12.61 -3.17
CA PRO A 14 -11.16 -12.17 -2.95
C PRO A 14 -12.16 -13.09 -3.65
N ASP A 15 -13.34 -13.23 -3.06
CA ASP A 15 -14.47 -13.94 -3.68
C ASP A 15 -14.86 -13.28 -5.03
N ASP A 16 -15.36 -14.08 -5.98
CA ASP A 16 -15.93 -13.65 -7.28
C ASP A 16 -15.02 -12.76 -8.17
N ASP A 17 -13.90 -13.30 -8.67
CA ASP A 17 -12.95 -12.61 -9.59
C ASP A 17 -12.49 -11.22 -9.09
N GLY A 18 -12.53 -10.98 -7.78
CA GLY A 18 -12.18 -9.70 -7.19
C GLY A 18 -10.71 -9.32 -7.38
N THR A 19 -10.41 -8.04 -7.23
CA THR A 19 -9.05 -7.52 -7.28
C THR A 19 -8.36 -7.69 -5.92
N PRO A 20 -7.14 -8.26 -5.87
CA PRO A 20 -6.38 -8.37 -4.62
C PRO A 20 -6.29 -7.02 -3.91
N THR A 21 -6.55 -6.97 -2.60
CA THR A 21 -6.80 -5.71 -1.88
C THR A 21 -5.98 -5.62 -0.59
N ILE A 22 -5.39 -4.45 -0.35
CA ILE A 22 -4.87 -4.04 0.96
C ILE A 22 -5.90 -3.09 1.59
N SER A 23 -6.56 -3.53 2.65
CA SER A 23 -7.46 -2.70 3.44
C SER A 23 -6.73 -2.13 4.65
N ILE A 24 -6.78 -0.82 4.85
CA ILE A 24 -6.16 -0.12 5.96
C ILE A 24 -7.21 0.73 6.67
N ASP A 25 -7.45 0.41 7.93
CA ASP A 25 -8.36 1.16 8.80
C ASP A 25 -7.58 2.09 9.71
N TYR A 26 -8.02 3.35 9.79
CA TYR A 26 -7.47 4.36 10.67
C TYR A 26 -8.43 4.70 11.80
N ASP A 27 -8.03 4.46 13.04
CA ASP A 27 -8.83 4.72 14.24
C ASP A 27 -8.36 5.94 15.06
N GLY A 28 -7.41 6.70 14.52
CA GLY A 28 -6.86 7.89 15.17
C GLY A 28 -7.73 9.14 15.08
N PRO A 29 -7.19 10.32 15.49
CA PRO A 29 -7.92 11.58 15.45
C PRO A 29 -8.50 11.92 14.06
N SER A 30 -9.79 12.27 14.02
CA SER A 30 -10.48 12.59 12.79
C SER A 30 -9.82 13.77 12.05
N GLY A 31 -9.78 13.67 10.72
CA GLY A 31 -9.20 14.71 9.85
C GLY A 31 -7.70 14.55 9.59
N THR A 32 -6.92 13.96 10.50
CA THR A 32 -5.46 13.90 10.32
C THR A 32 -5.02 13.05 9.13
N LEU A 33 -5.70 11.92 8.86
CA LEU A 33 -5.43 11.12 7.65
C LEU A 33 -5.80 11.90 6.38
N ARG A 34 -6.93 12.61 6.39
CA ARG A 34 -7.38 13.41 5.23
C ARG A 34 -6.42 14.54 4.91
N GLU A 35 -5.89 15.23 5.93
CA GLU A 35 -4.87 16.28 5.75
C GLU A 35 -3.63 15.75 5.00
N ARG A 36 -3.19 14.51 5.28
CA ARG A 36 -2.06 13.88 4.57
C ARG A 36 -2.38 13.44 3.14
N LEU A 37 -3.66 13.15 2.88
CA LEU A 37 -4.16 12.79 1.56
C LEU A 37 -4.57 14.02 0.74
N THR A 38 -4.41 15.23 1.26
CA THR A 38 -4.79 16.46 0.56
C THR A 38 -3.65 16.92 -0.34
N THR A 39 -3.97 17.29 -1.58
CA THR A 39 -3.01 17.89 -2.52
C THR A 39 -2.71 19.34 -2.16
N THR A 40 -1.70 19.93 -2.80
CA THR A 40 -1.39 21.36 -2.63
C THR A 40 -2.47 22.30 -3.15
N THR A 41 -3.47 21.78 -3.89
CA THR A 41 -4.59 22.54 -4.47
C THR A 41 -5.93 22.19 -3.84
N ASP A 42 -5.93 21.72 -2.58
CA ASP A 42 -7.12 21.33 -1.80
C ASP A 42 -7.91 20.14 -2.41
N GLY A 43 -7.29 19.35 -3.29
CA GLY A 43 -7.82 18.08 -3.81
C GLY A 43 -7.45 16.88 -2.93
N THR A 44 -7.91 15.68 -3.26
CA THR A 44 -7.38 14.42 -2.69
C THR A 44 -6.33 13.85 -3.64
N LEU A 45 -5.24 13.29 -3.12
CA LEU A 45 -4.21 12.65 -3.94
C LEU A 45 -4.84 11.55 -4.80
N ASP A 46 -4.50 11.56 -6.08
CA ASP A 46 -4.88 10.51 -7.02
C ASP A 46 -3.99 9.27 -6.84
N ALA A 47 -4.40 8.13 -7.42
CA ALA A 47 -3.70 6.86 -7.23
C ALA A 47 -2.24 6.90 -7.69
N ASP A 48 -1.93 7.61 -8.78
CA ASP A 48 -0.59 7.74 -9.34
C ASP A 48 0.33 8.72 -8.59
N GLU A 49 -0.25 9.51 -7.69
CA GLU A 49 0.45 10.40 -6.75
C GLU A 49 0.86 9.71 -5.44
N ILE A 50 0.51 8.43 -5.26
CA ILE A 50 0.82 7.64 -4.07
C ILE A 50 1.74 6.48 -4.43
N ASP A 51 2.90 6.41 -3.80
CA ASP A 51 3.78 5.25 -3.87
C ASP A 51 3.47 4.26 -2.75
N VAL A 52 3.44 2.96 -3.09
CA VAL A 52 3.23 1.85 -2.15
C VAL A 52 4.52 1.05 -2.06
N THR A 53 5.07 0.94 -0.84
CA THR A 53 6.32 0.22 -0.59
C THR A 53 6.20 -0.68 0.62
N PHE A 54 6.88 -1.82 0.61
CA PHE A 54 6.95 -2.73 1.74
C PHE A 54 8.41 -3.07 2.07
N ARG A 55 8.85 -2.76 3.29
CA ARG A 55 10.19 -3.09 3.76
C ARG A 55 10.16 -4.20 4.80
N ARG A 56 10.79 -5.33 4.52
CA ARG A 56 10.89 -6.46 5.44
C ARG A 56 11.72 -6.08 6.68
N GLN A 57 11.33 -6.59 7.84
CA GLN A 57 12.14 -6.48 9.06
C GLN A 57 13.11 -7.66 9.17
N ALA A 58 14.28 -7.41 9.73
CA ALA A 58 15.30 -8.44 9.90
C ALA A 58 14.85 -9.49 10.91
N GLY A 59 14.87 -10.77 10.51
CA GLY A 59 14.56 -11.89 11.41
C GLY A 59 13.11 -11.94 11.90
N ALA A 60 12.18 -11.27 11.22
CA ALA A 60 10.76 -11.28 11.53
C ALA A 60 9.95 -11.66 10.29
N ASP A 61 8.79 -12.28 10.50
CA ASP A 61 7.82 -12.58 9.44
C ASP A 61 6.93 -11.37 9.11
N SER A 62 7.37 -10.15 9.46
CA SER A 62 6.65 -8.91 9.19
C SER A 62 7.55 -7.84 8.58
N GLY A 63 6.93 -6.81 8.03
CA GLY A 63 7.59 -5.63 7.50
C GLY A 63 6.79 -4.37 7.78
N VAL A 64 7.25 -3.26 7.22
CA VAL A 64 6.54 -1.97 7.25
C VAL A 64 6.02 -1.71 5.84
N LEU A 65 4.70 -1.60 5.73
CA LEU A 65 4.02 -1.07 4.56
C LEU A 65 3.93 0.45 4.70
N SER A 66 4.38 1.17 3.68
CA SER A 66 4.41 2.63 3.68
C SER A 66 3.72 3.16 2.42
N LEU A 67 2.82 4.13 2.61
CA LEU A 67 2.27 4.96 1.55
C LEU A 67 2.94 6.33 1.60
N THR A 68 3.40 6.80 0.44
CA THR A 68 4.16 8.05 0.34
C THR A 68 3.57 8.92 -0.77
N ASN A 69 3.52 10.23 -0.56
CA ASN A 69 3.23 11.16 -1.64
C ASN A 69 4.42 11.14 -2.62
N ARG A 70 4.18 10.69 -3.85
CA ARG A 70 5.20 10.52 -4.88
C ARG A 70 5.90 11.83 -5.25
N LEU A 71 5.17 12.95 -5.23
CA LEU A 71 5.70 14.25 -5.62
C LEU A 71 6.59 14.86 -4.53
N THR A 72 6.20 14.73 -3.26
CA THR A 72 6.91 15.36 -2.14
C THR A 72 7.87 14.42 -1.42
N GLY A 73 7.69 13.11 -1.57
CA GLY A 73 8.38 12.08 -0.77
C GLY A 73 7.92 12.00 0.68
N GLU A 74 6.85 12.71 1.06
CA GLU A 74 6.34 12.69 2.43
C GLU A 74 5.51 11.43 2.70
N PHE A 75 5.75 10.81 3.85
CA PHE A 75 4.93 9.68 4.30
C PHE A 75 3.49 10.12 4.56
N ILE A 76 2.55 9.40 3.97
CA ILE A 76 1.12 9.48 4.26
C ILE A 76 0.83 8.65 5.51
N LEU A 77 1.23 7.37 5.47
CA LEU A 77 1.14 6.45 6.60
C LEU A 77 2.21 5.35 6.53
N GLU A 78 2.41 4.72 7.67
CA GLU A 78 3.14 3.46 7.80
C GLU A 78 2.33 2.51 8.69
N VAL A 79 2.36 1.22 8.38
CA VAL A 79 1.68 0.16 9.15
C VAL A 79 2.49 -1.14 9.09
N VAL A 80 2.42 -1.95 10.16
CA VAL A 80 3.07 -3.27 10.15
C VAL A 80 2.20 -4.24 9.36
N ALA A 81 2.79 -4.96 8.43
CA ALA A 81 2.11 -5.97 7.62
C ALA A 81 2.88 -7.30 7.64
N ASP A 82 2.16 -8.40 7.44
CA ASP A 82 2.71 -9.75 7.37
C ASP A 82 3.45 -9.99 6.04
N THR A 83 4.61 -10.62 6.10
CA THR A 83 5.49 -10.81 4.94
C THR A 83 4.98 -11.88 3.98
N GLU A 84 4.26 -12.89 4.48
CA GLU A 84 3.66 -13.94 3.66
C GLU A 84 2.41 -13.39 2.96
N ALA A 85 1.55 -12.66 3.67
CA ALA A 85 0.38 -12.01 3.09
C ALA A 85 0.76 -11.02 1.98
N MET A 86 1.81 -10.21 2.18
CA MET A 86 2.32 -9.32 1.13
C MET A 86 2.83 -10.08 -0.10
N GLN A 87 3.44 -11.25 0.09
CA GLN A 87 3.89 -12.08 -1.04
C GLN A 87 2.70 -12.69 -1.78
N ALA A 88 1.69 -13.18 -1.05
CA ALA A 88 0.47 -13.72 -1.63
C ALA A 88 -0.26 -12.65 -2.46
N LEU A 89 -0.36 -11.42 -1.96
CA LEU A 89 -0.92 -10.28 -2.68
C LEU A 89 -0.18 -10.01 -4.00
N VAL A 90 1.16 -9.91 -3.98
CA VAL A 90 1.94 -9.66 -5.21
C VAL A 90 1.69 -10.75 -6.23
N SER A 91 1.77 -12.02 -5.82
CA SER A 91 1.52 -13.14 -6.73
C SER A 91 0.07 -13.22 -7.21
N ALA A 92 -0.90 -12.75 -6.43
CA ALA A 92 -2.29 -12.66 -6.86
C ALA A 92 -2.49 -11.53 -7.88
N ALA A 93 -1.90 -10.35 -7.63
CA ALA A 93 -1.96 -9.21 -8.53
C ALA A 93 -1.38 -9.56 -9.91
N GLU A 94 -0.22 -10.23 -9.96
CA GLU A 94 0.41 -10.73 -11.19
C GLU A 94 -0.47 -11.72 -11.98
N ARG A 95 -1.42 -12.40 -11.32
CA ARG A 95 -2.34 -13.34 -11.98
C ARG A 95 -3.66 -12.69 -12.39
N HIS A 96 -4.02 -11.58 -11.75
CA HIS A 96 -5.29 -10.90 -11.95
C HIS A 96 -5.32 -10.14 -13.29
N ASP A 97 -4.22 -9.49 -13.66
CA ASP A 97 -4.07 -8.73 -14.90
C ASP A 97 -2.67 -8.89 -15.51
N ASP A 98 -2.53 -8.73 -16.82
CA ASP A 98 -1.27 -8.89 -17.56
C ASP A 98 -0.16 -7.92 -17.06
N ASP A 99 -0.53 -6.72 -16.60
CA ASP A 99 0.42 -5.73 -16.03
C ASP A 99 0.48 -5.76 -14.50
N GLY A 100 -0.34 -6.63 -13.87
CA GLY A 100 -0.47 -6.76 -12.43
C GLY A 100 -1.24 -5.62 -11.78
N GLU A 101 -2.30 -5.93 -11.04
CA GLU A 101 -3.16 -4.93 -10.42
C GLU A 101 -3.63 -5.35 -9.01
N PHE A 102 -3.70 -4.39 -8.11
CA PHE A 102 -4.23 -4.53 -6.76
C PHE A 102 -4.89 -3.22 -6.29
N GLU A 103 -5.78 -3.30 -5.30
CA GLU A 103 -6.39 -2.14 -4.67
C GLU A 103 -5.74 -1.80 -3.32
N VAL A 104 -5.70 -0.51 -2.99
CA VAL A 104 -5.48 -0.04 -1.62
C VAL A 104 -6.71 0.70 -1.15
N ARG A 105 -7.38 0.18 -0.13
CA ARG A 105 -8.56 0.78 0.50
C ARG A 105 -8.16 1.42 1.82
N LEU A 106 -8.32 2.74 1.94
CA LEU A 106 -8.09 3.49 3.17
C LEU A 106 -9.42 3.91 3.79
N THR A 107 -9.73 3.43 4.98
CA THR A 107 -10.93 3.83 5.72
C THR A 107 -10.57 4.69 6.92
N ASP A 108 -11.17 5.87 7.03
CA ASP A 108 -10.95 6.75 8.18
C ASP A 108 -11.83 6.43 9.39
N SER A 109 -11.54 7.07 10.52
CA SER A 109 -12.23 6.86 11.80
C SER A 109 -13.73 7.22 11.77
N GLY A 110 -14.19 7.91 10.71
CA GLY A 110 -15.58 8.22 10.45
C GLY A 110 -16.26 7.24 9.48
N GLY A 111 -15.56 6.17 9.09
CA GLY A 111 -16.05 5.13 8.18
C GLY A 111 -16.05 5.53 6.70
N LYS A 112 -15.37 6.61 6.30
CA LYS A 112 -15.25 6.95 4.87
C LYS A 112 -14.05 6.25 4.27
N SER A 113 -14.28 5.56 3.15
CA SER A 113 -13.23 4.84 2.43
C SER A 113 -12.83 5.57 1.14
N LEU A 114 -11.53 5.57 0.87
CA LEU A 114 -10.92 5.88 -0.42
C LEU A 114 -10.30 4.60 -0.99
N VAL A 115 -10.41 4.39 -2.29
CA VAL A 115 -9.88 3.21 -2.98
C VAL A 115 -8.94 3.69 -4.07
N TYR A 116 -7.74 3.09 -4.12
CA TYR A 116 -6.70 3.39 -5.09
C TYR A 116 -6.34 2.11 -5.85
N GLU A 117 -6.55 2.12 -7.16
CA GLU A 117 -6.07 1.06 -8.06
C GLU A 117 -4.57 1.25 -8.30
N LYS A 118 -3.78 0.20 -8.07
CA LYS A 118 -2.32 0.24 -8.07
C LYS A 118 -1.75 -0.89 -8.91
N ARG A 119 -0.67 -0.59 -9.62
CA ARG A 119 0.10 -1.56 -10.43
C ARG A 119 1.56 -1.68 -10.02
N THR A 120 1.98 -0.90 -9.03
CA THR A 120 3.36 -0.88 -8.55
C THR A 120 3.38 -1.03 -7.05
N LEU A 121 4.16 -2.01 -6.59
CA LEU A 121 4.47 -2.24 -5.19
C LEU A 121 5.93 -2.63 -5.07
N LEU A 122 6.74 -1.77 -4.45
CA LEU A 122 8.17 -2.02 -4.31
C LEU A 122 8.47 -2.70 -2.98
N VAL A 123 9.13 -3.86 -3.04
CA VAL A 123 9.51 -4.63 -1.85
C VAL A 123 11.00 -4.50 -1.60
N TYR A 124 11.37 -4.08 -0.39
CA TYR A 124 12.75 -3.95 0.06
C TYR A 124 13.07 -4.96 1.15
N ASP A 125 14.31 -5.41 1.20
CA ASP A 125 14.82 -6.12 2.37
C ASP A 125 15.12 -5.17 3.54
N HIS A 126 15.54 -5.75 4.66
CA HIS A 126 15.88 -5.01 5.86
C HIS A 126 17.11 -4.10 5.70
N ASP A 127 17.98 -4.34 4.72
CA ASP A 127 19.13 -3.49 4.40
C ASP A 127 18.77 -2.33 3.44
N GLY A 128 17.54 -2.33 2.92
CA GLY A 128 17.05 -1.33 1.97
C GLY A 128 17.33 -1.68 0.50
N SER A 129 17.72 -2.92 0.22
CA SER A 129 17.91 -3.38 -1.16
C SER A 129 16.57 -3.79 -1.78
N LEU A 130 16.32 -3.37 -3.01
CA LEU A 130 15.10 -3.71 -3.74
C LEU A 130 15.09 -5.20 -4.11
N LEU A 131 14.04 -5.90 -3.67
CA LEU A 131 13.74 -7.27 -4.02
C LEU A 131 12.85 -7.30 -5.27
N ARG A 132 13.46 -7.12 -6.45
CA ARG A 132 12.73 -7.04 -7.73
C ARG A 132 11.78 -8.23 -7.98
N GLN A 133 12.23 -9.46 -7.70
CA GLN A 133 11.42 -10.68 -7.88
C GLN A 133 10.27 -10.83 -6.86
N ARG A 134 10.18 -9.92 -5.89
CA ARG A 134 9.12 -9.88 -4.87
C ARG A 134 8.28 -8.61 -4.98
N SER A 135 8.59 -7.75 -5.96
CA SER A 135 7.92 -6.49 -6.20
C SER A 135 6.95 -6.64 -7.36
N LEU A 136 5.86 -5.89 -7.34
CA LEU A 136 5.00 -5.71 -8.50
C LEU A 136 5.53 -4.51 -9.28
N ILE A 137 6.04 -4.74 -10.48
CA ILE A 137 6.61 -3.69 -11.35
C ILE A 137 6.02 -3.90 -12.75
N PRO A 138 5.25 -2.94 -13.28
CA PRO A 138 4.68 -3.06 -14.62
C PRO A 138 5.79 -3.24 -15.66
N GLY A 139 5.55 -4.07 -16.67
CA GLY A 139 6.56 -4.52 -17.64
C GLY A 139 7.26 -3.41 -18.45
N GLY A 140 6.79 -2.16 -18.37
CA GLY A 140 7.37 -0.98 -19.04
C GLY A 140 8.16 -0.01 -18.14
N VAL A 141 8.33 -0.29 -16.85
CA VAL A 141 9.04 0.61 -15.92
C VAL A 141 10.52 0.21 -15.81
N GLU A 142 11.42 0.98 -16.45
CA GLU A 142 12.84 0.96 -16.10
C GLU A 142 13.06 1.77 -14.82
N LEU A 143 13.56 1.11 -13.76
CA LEU A 143 14.00 1.71 -12.49
C LEU A 143 15.45 2.18 -12.57
#